data_AF-A0A2V1HSV0-F1
#
_entry.id   AF-A0A2V1HSV0-F1
#
_cell.length_a   1.000
_cell.length_b   1.000
_cell.length_c   1.000
_cell.angle_alpha   90.00
_cell.angle_beta   90.00
_cell.angle_gamma   90.00
#
_symmetry.space_group_name_H-M   'P 1'
#
loop_
_entity.id
_entity.type
_entity.pdbx_description
1 polymer ?
#
loop_
_entity_poly.entity_id
_entity_poly.type
_entity_poly.pdbx_seq_one_letter_code
_entity_poly.pdbx_strand_id
1 'polypeptide(L)'
;MDASERWGILRLHVEDAIPLATLARTTGVAERTLQRWLARYRTGGYPALADGTRTDHGARRTAPELVRLIEGLALTKPRPSIATIHRQVDNYCTKRGLSAPSYSVVRSIVNGLDPGMVTLALEGPASYRDKHELLLRRRADRPNAIWQADHTMLDLLIVGPDGKPERPWLTVILDDYSRAVCGYMVFLGAPSAANTALALRQAIWHKPEPDWPVCGIPDVLYTDHGSDFTSHRIGDTAAVLHLRIIHSQVARPQGRGKIERFFGTINTELLPTLPGHLAPGSSAPAPTPALDLAGVDSAINTFIRRYNARIHRELRKSPLEAWIADGWLPRMPDSLEQLDGFLLTVPTTRVVQRDGIHFEGLRYTATTLAPFVGSTVSVRYDPRDVTEIRVFHRDAFLCTAISTAHQTETISLKQIQAARNAQRRALRGQIRERIAIVRPTPDDHTPPAPAPAPDQPRLMTYEEDRS
;
A
#
# COMPACT_ATOMS: atom_id res chain seq x y z
N MET A 1 -30.26 41.45 8.77
CA MET A 1 -30.10 42.10 7.47
C MET A 1 -28.63 42.35 7.22
N ASP A 2 -28.04 41.67 6.25
CA ASP A 2 -26.62 41.79 5.92
C ASP A 2 -26.31 43.03 5.06
N ALA A 3 -25.04 43.24 4.70
CA ALA A 3 -24.63 44.43 3.92
C ALA A 3 -25.29 44.47 2.53
N SER A 4 -25.52 43.32 1.92
CA SER A 4 -26.10 43.18 0.58
C SER A 4 -27.58 43.52 0.57
N GLU A 5 -28.33 43.01 1.54
CA GLU A 5 -29.75 43.32 1.72
C GLU A 5 -29.97 44.81 2.03
N ARG A 6 -29.11 45.40 2.89
CA ARG A 6 -29.15 46.85 3.18
C ARG A 6 -28.87 47.68 1.95
N TRP A 7 -27.87 47.28 1.15
CA TRP A 7 -27.56 47.94 -0.11
C TRP A 7 -28.67 47.79 -1.13
N GLY A 8 -29.30 46.63 -1.26
CA GLY A 8 -30.42 46.42 -2.17
C GLY A 8 -31.57 47.40 -1.94
N ILE A 9 -31.83 47.77 -0.68
CA ILE A 9 -32.82 48.79 -0.32
C ILE A 9 -32.27 50.20 -0.56
N LEU A 10 -31.04 50.49 -0.10
CA LEU A 10 -30.47 51.84 -0.13
C LEU A 10 -30.13 52.30 -1.55
N ARG A 11 -29.76 51.37 -2.44
CA ARG A 11 -29.45 51.59 -3.84
C ARG A 11 -30.59 52.32 -4.57
N LEU A 12 -31.84 51.97 -4.28
CA LEU A 12 -33.02 52.63 -4.85
C LEU A 12 -33.10 54.13 -4.52
N HIS A 13 -32.52 54.55 -3.39
CA HIS A 13 -32.40 55.98 -3.06
C HIS A 13 -31.18 56.62 -3.72
N VAL A 14 -30.06 55.90 -3.75
CA VAL A 14 -28.76 56.42 -4.19
C VAL A 14 -28.65 56.51 -5.72
N GLU A 15 -29.19 55.52 -6.44
CA GLU A 15 -29.13 55.43 -7.90
C GLU A 15 -30.42 55.96 -8.55
N ASP A 16 -31.59 55.55 -8.03
CA ASP A 16 -32.89 55.85 -8.66
C ASP A 16 -33.58 57.08 -8.05
N ALA A 17 -32.90 57.81 -7.16
CA ALA A 17 -33.38 59.04 -6.50
C ALA A 17 -34.73 58.91 -5.76
N ILE A 18 -35.14 57.69 -5.39
CA ILE A 18 -36.41 57.47 -4.68
C ILE A 18 -36.30 58.03 -3.26
N PRO A 19 -37.22 58.88 -2.78
CA PRO A 19 -37.16 59.44 -1.43
C PRO A 19 -37.13 58.37 -0.33
N LEU A 20 -36.31 58.56 0.71
CA LEU A 20 -36.19 57.61 1.84
C LEU A 20 -37.53 57.35 2.55
N ALA A 21 -38.41 58.36 2.64
CA ALA A 21 -39.75 58.22 3.19
C ALA A 21 -40.63 57.25 2.37
N THR A 22 -40.42 57.18 1.05
CA THR A 22 -41.12 56.22 0.18
C THR A 22 -40.57 54.81 0.40
N LEU A 23 -39.24 54.65 0.47
CA LEU A 23 -38.61 53.37 0.76
C LEU A 23 -39.02 52.83 2.14
N ALA A 24 -39.13 53.69 3.15
CA ALA A 24 -39.55 53.29 4.49
C ALA A 24 -40.96 52.66 4.49
N ARG A 25 -41.87 53.20 3.68
CA ARG A 25 -43.24 52.67 3.54
C ARG A 25 -43.28 51.36 2.77
N THR A 26 -42.45 51.19 1.75
CA THR A 26 -42.47 50.00 0.89
C THR A 26 -41.70 48.81 1.46
N THR A 27 -40.64 49.05 2.24
CA THR A 27 -39.79 47.97 2.78
C THR A 27 -40.07 47.64 4.24
N GLY A 28 -40.90 48.43 4.93
CA GLY A 28 -41.18 48.27 6.36
C GLY A 28 -40.00 48.63 7.28
N VAL A 29 -38.91 49.20 6.72
CA VAL A 29 -37.76 49.66 7.49
C VAL A 29 -37.98 51.10 7.93
N ALA A 30 -37.84 51.40 9.22
CA ALA A 30 -38.00 52.76 9.74
C ALA A 30 -37.08 53.77 9.01
N GLU A 31 -37.61 54.94 8.68
CA GLU A 31 -36.87 55.97 7.93
C GLU A 31 -35.56 56.38 8.62
N ARG A 32 -35.54 56.45 9.96
CA ARG A 32 -34.34 56.72 10.76
C ARG A 32 -33.24 55.66 10.56
N THR A 33 -33.61 54.40 10.32
CA THR A 33 -32.67 53.32 10.02
C THR A 33 -32.09 53.47 8.62
N LEU A 34 -32.91 53.85 7.63
CA LEU A 34 -32.46 54.13 6.27
C LEU A 34 -31.53 55.35 6.23
N GLN A 35 -31.84 56.42 6.97
CA GLN A 35 -30.97 57.60 7.13
C GLN A 35 -29.62 57.20 7.76
N ARG A 36 -29.64 56.32 8.77
CA ARG A 36 -28.40 55.80 9.39
C ARG A 36 -27.57 54.97 8.41
N TRP A 37 -28.19 54.13 7.59
CA TRP A 37 -27.48 53.38 6.54
C TRP A 37 -26.91 54.32 5.48
N LEU A 38 -27.68 55.33 5.05
CA LEU A 38 -27.20 56.35 4.09
C LEU A 38 -26.00 57.11 4.64
N ALA A 39 -26.04 57.52 5.91
CA ALA A 39 -24.92 58.20 6.55
C ALA A 39 -23.66 57.31 6.57
N ARG A 40 -23.81 56.02 6.93
CA ARG A 40 -22.70 55.05 6.92
C ARG A 40 -22.14 54.82 5.51
N TYR A 41 -23.02 54.72 4.51
CA TYR A 41 -22.63 54.57 3.12
C TYR A 41 -21.89 55.81 2.60
N ARG A 42 -22.36 57.02 2.94
CA ARG A 42 -21.70 58.27 2.54
C ARG A 42 -20.30 58.43 3.15
N THR A 43 -20.06 57.89 4.34
CA THR A 43 -18.75 58.00 5.00
C THR A 43 -17.77 56.89 4.65
N GLY A 44 -18.23 55.67 4.36
CA GLY A 44 -17.35 54.52 4.14
C GLY A 44 -17.77 53.55 3.03
N GLY A 45 -18.64 53.99 2.13
CA GLY A 45 -19.10 53.22 0.97
C GLY A 45 -19.88 51.95 1.33
N TYR A 46 -19.97 51.02 0.38
CA TYR A 46 -20.64 49.72 0.56
C TYR A 46 -20.12 48.91 1.76
N PRO A 47 -18.79 48.79 2.01
CA PRO A 47 -18.28 48.03 3.17
C PRO A 47 -18.79 48.55 4.51
N ALA A 48 -19.04 49.86 4.62
CA ALA A 48 -19.54 50.47 5.85
C ALA A 48 -21.01 50.14 6.16
N LEU A 49 -21.74 49.49 5.25
CA LEU A 49 -23.10 48.97 5.51
C LEU A 49 -23.09 47.64 6.27
N ALA A 50 -21.98 46.89 6.26
CA ALA A 50 -21.81 45.69 7.08
C ALA A 50 -21.85 46.05 8.57
N ASP A 51 -22.40 45.20 9.43
CA ASP A 51 -22.30 45.45 10.88
C ASP A 51 -20.83 45.53 11.28
N GLY A 52 -20.46 46.62 11.97
CA GLY A 52 -19.10 46.78 12.45
C GLY A 52 -18.78 45.61 13.37
N THR A 53 -17.76 44.84 13.03
CA THR A 53 -17.22 43.84 13.95
C THR A 53 -16.82 44.58 15.21
N ARG A 54 -17.42 44.15 16.32
CA ARG A 54 -17.12 44.64 17.66
C ARG A 54 -15.60 44.63 17.87
N THR A 55 -15.02 45.75 18.30
CA THR A 55 -13.56 45.94 18.46
C THR A 55 -12.92 44.97 19.46
N ASP A 56 -13.72 44.29 20.27
CA ASP A 56 -13.35 43.26 21.24
C ASP A 56 -13.40 41.83 20.68
N HIS A 57 -13.74 41.65 19.40
CA HIS A 57 -13.76 40.32 18.77
C HIS A 57 -12.33 39.78 18.59
N GLY A 58 -11.85 39.02 19.57
CA GLY A 58 -10.55 38.33 19.53
C GLY A 58 -9.59 38.69 20.67
N ALA A 59 -9.87 39.73 21.46
CA ALA A 59 -9.06 40.07 22.63
C ALA A 59 -9.42 39.14 23.80
N ARG A 60 -8.67 38.04 23.97
CA ARG A 60 -8.83 37.15 25.12
C ARG A 60 -8.52 37.95 26.40
N ARG A 61 -9.49 38.05 27.32
CA ARG A 61 -9.30 38.66 28.66
C ARG A 61 -8.34 37.85 29.56
N THR A 62 -7.98 36.65 29.14
CA THR A 62 -7.08 35.74 29.87
C THR A 62 -5.63 36.15 29.69
N ALA A 63 -4.86 36.14 30.79
CA ALA A 63 -3.44 36.46 30.76
C ALA A 63 -2.68 35.56 29.76
N PRO A 64 -1.76 36.12 28.94
CA PRO A 64 -1.02 35.35 27.93
C PRO A 64 -0.26 34.15 28.50
N GLU A 65 0.26 34.24 29.73
CA GLU A 65 0.93 33.15 30.43
C GLU A 65 0.00 31.94 30.64
N LEU A 66 -1.24 32.19 31.05
CA LEU A 66 -2.23 31.14 31.28
C LEU A 66 -2.70 30.51 29.96
N VAL A 67 -2.80 31.30 28.89
CA VAL A 67 -3.07 30.77 27.55
C VAL A 67 -1.96 29.79 27.14
N ARG A 68 -0.68 30.18 27.26
CA ARG A 68 0.45 29.29 26.94
C ARG A 68 0.47 28.03 27.79
N LEU A 69 0.15 28.12 29.08
CA LEU A 69 0.04 26.95 29.95
C LEU A 69 -1.05 25.99 29.48
N ILE A 70 -2.24 26.51 29.16
CA ILE A 70 -3.36 25.71 28.65
C ILE A 70 -3.00 25.03 27.32
N GLU A 71 -2.41 25.78 26.39
CA GLU A 71 -1.98 25.28 25.08
C GLU A 71 -0.90 24.19 25.24
N GLY A 72 0.11 24.41 26.10
CA GLY A 72 1.17 23.43 26.39
C GLY A 72 0.63 22.14 27.00
N LEU A 73 -0.30 22.24 27.96
CA LEU A 73 -0.96 21.06 28.55
C LEU A 73 -1.80 20.30 27.51
N ALA A 74 -2.46 21.02 26.60
CA ALA A 74 -3.27 20.40 25.55
C ALA A 74 -2.45 19.70 24.45
N LEU A 75 -1.18 20.07 24.27
CA LEU A 75 -0.25 19.48 23.30
C LEU A 75 0.66 18.40 23.90
N THR A 76 0.61 18.19 25.22
CA THR A 76 1.37 17.12 25.90
C THR A 76 0.81 15.74 25.57
N LYS A 77 1.69 14.74 25.35
CA LYS A 77 1.30 13.34 25.11
C LYS A 77 1.53 12.47 26.36
N PRO A 78 0.54 11.69 26.84
CA PRO A 78 -0.85 11.61 26.36
C PRO A 78 -1.65 12.89 26.69
N ARG A 79 -2.59 13.27 25.80
CA ARG A 79 -3.41 14.48 25.98
C ARG A 79 -4.31 14.35 27.21
N PRO A 80 -4.16 15.22 28.23
CA PRO A 80 -5.08 15.25 29.35
C PRO A 80 -6.49 15.70 28.91
N SER A 81 -7.53 15.20 29.58
CA SER A 81 -8.90 15.69 29.32
C SER A 81 -9.01 17.19 29.64
N ILE A 82 -9.92 17.91 28.98
CA ILE A 82 -10.13 19.35 29.21
C ILE A 82 -10.41 19.65 30.68
N ALA A 83 -11.16 18.76 31.36
CA ALA A 83 -11.40 18.86 32.81
C ALA A 83 -10.12 18.73 33.65
N THR A 84 -9.18 17.89 33.21
CA THR A 84 -7.87 17.75 33.88
C THR A 84 -6.98 18.96 33.63
N ILE A 85 -6.96 19.49 32.40
CA ILE A 85 -6.26 20.73 32.07
C ILE A 85 -6.78 21.88 32.94
N HIS A 86 -8.10 22.02 33.06
CA HIS A 86 -8.72 23.04 33.93
C HIS A 86 -8.27 22.92 35.39
N ARG A 87 -8.31 21.72 35.98
CA ARG A 87 -7.84 21.50 37.36
C ARG A 87 -6.36 21.83 37.55
N GLN A 88 -5.51 21.52 36.57
CA GLN A 88 -4.08 21.82 36.63
C GLN A 88 -3.82 23.33 36.57
N VAL A 89 -4.55 24.04 35.71
CA VAL A 89 -4.47 25.50 35.59
C VAL A 89 -4.99 26.21 36.84
N ASP A 90 -6.07 25.71 37.43
CA ASP A 90 -6.64 26.24 38.68
C ASP A 90 -5.64 26.10 39.86
N ASN A 91 -5.00 24.93 39.98
CA ASN A 91 -3.93 24.70 40.94
C ASN A 91 -2.71 25.62 40.71
N TYR A 92 -2.36 25.88 39.44
CA TYR A 92 -1.28 26.81 39.09
C TYR A 92 -1.61 28.24 39.50
N CYS A 93 -2.83 28.70 39.22
CA CYS A 93 -3.31 30.03 39.59
C CYS A 93 -3.34 30.21 41.12
N THR A 94 -3.86 29.22 41.84
CA THR A 94 -3.97 29.25 43.31
C THR A 94 -2.60 29.41 43.96
N LYS A 95 -1.59 28.67 43.49
CA LYS A 95 -0.21 28.77 44.02
C LYS A 95 0.46 30.12 43.78
N ARG A 96 0.00 30.88 42.79
CA ARG A 96 0.58 32.18 42.39
C ARG A 96 -0.32 33.38 42.71
N GLY A 97 -1.46 33.16 43.38
CA GLY A 97 -2.42 34.22 43.68
C GLY A 97 -3.05 34.85 42.43
N LEU A 98 -3.13 34.11 41.31
CA LEU A 98 -3.72 34.57 40.05
C LEU A 98 -5.21 34.18 39.97
N SER A 99 -6.01 34.94 39.23
CA SER A 99 -7.39 34.55 38.93
C SER A 99 -7.43 33.41 37.91
N ALA A 100 -8.10 32.31 38.27
CA ALA A 100 -8.23 31.16 37.39
C ALA A 100 -9.23 31.41 36.24
N PRO A 101 -8.91 30.99 35.01
CA PRO A 101 -9.85 31.03 33.90
C PRO A 101 -10.94 29.97 34.10
N SER A 102 -12.17 30.27 33.70
CA SER A 102 -13.27 29.30 33.79
C SER A 102 -13.07 28.12 32.85
N TYR A 103 -13.75 27.00 33.13
CA TYR A 103 -13.76 25.82 32.26
C TYR A 103 -14.11 26.15 30.81
N SER A 104 -15.08 27.04 30.59
CA SER A 104 -15.47 27.47 29.24
C SER A 104 -14.35 28.20 28.51
N VAL A 105 -13.54 29.00 29.21
CA VAL A 105 -12.37 29.67 28.66
C VAL A 105 -11.28 28.65 28.31
N VAL A 106 -10.98 27.71 29.22
CA VAL A 106 -10.02 26.63 28.95
C VAL A 106 -10.47 25.82 27.74
N ARG A 107 -11.74 25.38 27.69
CA ARG A 107 -12.30 24.65 26.55
C ARG A 107 -12.20 25.45 25.24
N SER A 108 -12.49 26.75 25.28
CA SER A 108 -12.39 27.62 24.10
C SER A 108 -10.95 27.75 23.59
N ILE A 109 -9.96 27.88 24.48
CA ILE A 109 -8.55 27.94 24.11
C ILE A 109 -8.12 26.60 23.49
N VAL A 110 -8.45 25.49 24.15
CA VAL A 110 -8.10 24.14 23.70
C VAL A 110 -8.74 23.80 22.34
N ASN A 111 -9.99 24.21 22.11
CA ASN A 111 -10.68 24.01 20.83
C ASN A 111 -10.25 25.02 19.75
N GLY A 112 -9.61 26.13 20.14
CA GLY A 112 -9.08 27.13 19.22
C GLY A 112 -7.65 26.86 18.78
N LEU A 113 -7.02 25.78 19.25
CA LEU A 113 -5.72 25.32 18.77
C LEU A 113 -5.81 24.94 17.29
N ASP A 114 -4.73 25.21 16.55
CA ASP A 114 -4.61 24.78 15.17
C ASP A 114 -4.71 23.23 15.08
N PRO A 115 -5.66 22.68 14.30
CA PRO A 115 -5.84 21.24 14.18
C PRO A 115 -4.57 20.51 13.73
N GLY A 116 -3.78 21.14 12.86
CA GLY A 116 -2.51 20.63 12.38
C GLY A 116 -1.49 20.50 13.51
N MET A 117 -1.30 21.56 14.30
CA MET A 117 -0.43 21.56 15.47
C MET A 117 -0.79 20.46 16.47
N VAL A 118 -2.09 20.27 16.74
CA VAL A 118 -2.58 19.22 17.63
C VAL A 118 -2.26 17.82 17.08
N THR A 119 -2.51 17.58 15.79
CA THR A 119 -2.16 16.31 15.14
C THR A 119 -0.65 16.06 15.20
N LEU A 120 0.17 17.08 14.89
CA LEU A 120 1.63 16.95 14.92
C LEU A 120 2.16 16.61 16.32
N ALA A 121 1.65 17.27 17.35
CA ALA A 121 2.09 17.06 18.73
C ALA A 121 1.65 15.70 19.30
N LEU A 122 0.41 15.27 19.02
CA LEU A 122 -0.17 14.08 19.67
C LEU A 122 -0.02 12.79 18.85
N GLU A 123 -0.11 12.90 17.52
CA GLU A 123 -0.12 11.76 16.60
C GLU A 123 1.19 11.65 15.82
N GLY A 124 1.95 12.74 15.71
CA GLY A 124 3.28 12.79 15.12
C GLY A 124 3.30 13.21 13.64
N PRO A 125 4.51 13.32 13.06
CA PRO A 125 4.69 13.85 11.71
C PRO A 125 3.98 13.06 10.63
N ALA A 126 3.92 11.72 10.75
CA ALA A 126 3.28 10.88 9.73
C ALA A 126 1.77 11.17 9.59
N SER A 127 1.04 11.26 10.71
CA SER A 127 -0.40 11.59 10.72
C SER A 127 -0.65 13.05 10.30
N TYR A 128 0.26 13.95 10.67
CA TYR A 128 0.18 15.35 10.22
C TYR A 128 0.21 15.44 8.70
N ARG A 129 1.14 14.74 8.05
CA ARG A 129 1.23 14.72 6.58
C ARG A 129 -0.03 14.17 5.94
N ASP A 130 -0.57 13.07 6.47
CA ASP A 130 -1.77 12.44 5.92
C ASP A 130 -3.02 13.32 6.03
N LYS A 131 -3.17 14.04 7.16
CA LYS A 131 -4.39 14.82 7.45
C LYS A 131 -4.33 16.27 7.00
N HIS A 132 -3.15 16.89 7.00
CA HIS A 132 -2.99 18.35 6.89
C HIS A 132 -2.06 18.81 5.77
N GLU A 133 -1.21 17.95 5.20
CA GLU A 133 -0.43 18.35 4.02
C GLU A 133 -1.25 18.20 2.73
N LEU A 134 -1.07 19.17 1.83
CA LEU A 134 -1.75 19.18 0.54
C LEU A 134 -1.15 18.09 -0.37
N LEU A 135 -1.93 17.02 -0.60
CA LEU A 135 -1.57 15.97 -1.53
C LEU A 135 -1.78 16.43 -2.98
N LEU A 136 -0.68 16.74 -3.68
CA LEU A 136 -0.73 16.94 -5.13
C LEU A 136 -1.02 15.59 -5.81
N ARG A 137 -2.29 15.37 -6.17
CA ARG A 137 -2.72 14.17 -6.88
C ARG A 137 -2.16 14.20 -8.30
N ARG A 138 -1.09 13.45 -8.54
CA ARG A 138 -0.54 13.26 -9.89
C ARG A 138 -1.33 12.19 -10.63
N ARG A 139 -1.57 12.44 -11.90
CA ARG A 139 -2.07 11.48 -12.88
C ARG A 139 -1.10 11.55 -14.05
N ALA A 140 -0.66 10.40 -14.53
CA ALA A 140 0.08 10.31 -15.77
C ALA A 140 -0.72 10.95 -16.91
N ASP A 141 -0.07 11.29 -18.01
CA ASP A 141 -0.73 12.03 -19.10
C ASP A 141 -1.49 11.12 -20.08
N ARG A 142 -1.09 9.83 -20.15
CA ARG A 142 -1.66 8.84 -21.07
C ARG A 142 -1.62 7.41 -20.49
N PRO A 143 -2.42 6.47 -21.03
CA PRO A 143 -2.28 5.05 -20.74
C PRO A 143 -0.85 4.55 -20.96
N ASN A 144 -0.43 3.58 -20.13
CA ASN A 144 0.90 2.97 -20.08
C ASN A 144 2.07 3.94 -19.89
N ALA A 145 1.85 5.22 -19.57
CA ALA A 145 2.97 6.10 -19.23
C ALA A 145 3.62 5.70 -17.90
N ILE A 146 2.81 5.43 -16.87
CA ILE A 146 3.29 5.00 -15.56
C ILE A 146 2.44 3.83 -15.06
N TRP A 147 3.09 2.73 -14.74
CA TRP A 147 2.51 1.62 -14.01
C TRP A 147 3.01 1.60 -12.58
N GLN A 148 2.12 1.39 -11.61
CA GLN A 148 2.46 1.20 -10.21
C GLN A 148 2.44 -0.29 -9.89
N ALA A 149 3.50 -0.82 -9.25
CA ALA A 149 3.57 -2.21 -8.82
C ALA A 149 3.80 -2.29 -7.31
N ASP A 150 2.98 -3.11 -6.66
CA ASP A 150 3.01 -3.26 -5.20
C ASP A 150 2.50 -4.64 -4.76
N HIS A 151 2.83 -5.02 -3.53
CA HIS A 151 2.53 -6.30 -2.91
C HIS A 151 1.72 -6.10 -1.64
N THR A 152 0.72 -6.96 -1.42
CA THR A 152 0.02 -7.05 -0.13
C THR A 152 -0.19 -8.50 0.27
N MET A 153 -0.08 -8.79 1.56
CA MET A 153 -0.55 -10.06 2.10
C MET A 153 -2.07 -9.99 2.21
N LEU A 154 -2.77 -11.02 1.75
CA LEU A 154 -4.23 -11.06 1.83
C LEU A 154 -4.67 -11.49 3.23
N ASP A 155 -5.74 -10.89 3.74
CA ASP A 155 -6.41 -11.30 4.97
C ASP A 155 -7.31 -12.52 4.71
N LEU A 156 -6.72 -13.58 4.16
CA LEU A 156 -7.39 -14.79 3.70
C LEU A 156 -6.55 -16.02 4.05
N LEU A 157 -7.15 -17.04 4.64
CA LEU A 157 -6.54 -18.36 4.84
C LEU A 157 -6.95 -19.30 3.70
N ILE A 158 -5.95 -19.92 3.07
CA ILE A 158 -6.12 -20.92 2.01
C ILE A 158 -5.48 -22.25 2.42
N VAL A 159 -5.86 -23.33 1.75
CA VAL A 159 -5.22 -24.65 1.89
C VAL A 159 -3.90 -24.60 1.11
N GLY A 160 -2.79 -24.64 1.84
CA GLY A 160 -1.45 -24.69 1.27
C GLY A 160 -1.13 -26.06 0.64
N PRO A 161 -0.05 -26.16 -0.15
CA PRO A 161 0.33 -27.40 -0.84
C PRO A 161 0.64 -28.58 0.09
N ASP A 162 0.99 -28.31 1.35
CA ASP A 162 1.23 -29.33 2.38
C ASP A 162 -0.02 -29.58 3.27
N GLY A 163 -1.19 -29.09 2.85
CA GLY A 163 -2.46 -29.23 3.55
C GLY A 163 -2.64 -28.26 4.72
N LYS A 164 -1.67 -27.39 5.00
CA LYS A 164 -1.75 -26.44 6.12
C LYS A 164 -2.36 -25.11 5.70
N PRO A 165 -3.06 -24.41 6.60
CA PRO A 165 -3.52 -23.04 6.35
C PRO A 165 -2.32 -22.11 6.09
N GLU A 166 -2.35 -21.38 4.98
CA GLU A 166 -1.36 -20.35 4.65
C GLU A 166 -2.06 -19.09 4.13
N ARG A 167 -1.40 -17.93 4.26
CA ARG A 167 -1.90 -16.66 3.73
C ARG A 167 -1.19 -16.33 2.42
N PRO A 168 -1.92 -16.14 1.32
CA PRO A 168 -1.32 -15.76 0.06
C PRO A 168 -0.95 -14.28 0.03
N TRP A 169 0.09 -13.98 -0.72
CA TRP A 169 0.46 -12.64 -1.15
C TRP A 169 -0.09 -12.36 -2.54
N LEU A 170 -0.38 -11.10 -2.80
CA LEU A 170 -0.85 -10.59 -4.07
C LEU A 170 0.05 -9.45 -4.53
N THR A 171 0.64 -9.59 -5.71
CA THR A 171 1.26 -8.51 -6.46
C THR A 171 0.25 -7.95 -7.44
N VAL A 172 0.11 -6.63 -7.53
CA VAL A 172 -0.72 -5.96 -8.54
C VAL A 172 0.10 -4.96 -9.32
N ILE A 173 -0.19 -4.85 -10.62
CA ILE A 173 0.31 -3.81 -11.50
C ILE A 173 -0.87 -2.98 -12.00
N LEU A 174 -0.85 -1.69 -11.70
CA LEU A 174 -1.94 -0.75 -11.95
C LEU A 174 -1.47 0.37 -12.87
N ASP A 175 -2.24 0.68 -13.91
CA ASP A 175 -2.02 1.87 -14.73
C ASP A 175 -2.40 3.14 -13.97
N ASP A 176 -1.47 4.10 -13.87
CA ASP A 176 -1.68 5.34 -13.13
C ASP A 176 -2.71 6.27 -13.78
N TYR A 177 -2.77 6.32 -15.11
CA TYR A 177 -3.68 7.18 -15.87
C TYR A 177 -5.12 6.67 -15.81
N SER A 178 -5.33 5.40 -16.12
CA SER A 178 -6.65 4.80 -16.27
C SER A 178 -7.16 4.11 -15.02
N ARG A 179 -6.29 3.86 -14.03
CA ARG A 179 -6.55 2.97 -12.87
C ARG A 179 -6.88 1.53 -13.27
N ALA A 180 -6.66 1.14 -14.53
CA ALA A 180 -6.89 -0.23 -14.95
C ALA A 180 -5.82 -1.14 -14.32
N VAL A 181 -6.25 -2.27 -13.78
CA VAL A 181 -5.31 -3.31 -13.36
C VAL A 181 -4.77 -3.96 -14.62
N CYS A 182 -3.46 -3.84 -14.83
CA CYS A 182 -2.76 -4.35 -15.99
C CYS A 182 -2.43 -5.82 -15.79
N GLY A 183 -2.02 -6.23 -14.59
CA GLY A 183 -1.74 -7.63 -14.28
C GLY A 183 -1.59 -7.84 -12.78
N TYR A 184 -1.56 -9.11 -12.38
CA TYR A 184 -1.36 -9.48 -10.99
C TYR A 184 -0.67 -10.84 -10.89
N MET A 185 -0.22 -11.20 -9.69
CA MET A 185 0.25 -12.54 -9.36
C MET A 185 -0.12 -12.85 -7.92
N VAL A 186 -0.83 -13.97 -7.69
CA VAL A 186 -1.06 -14.52 -6.36
C VAL A 186 -0.09 -15.65 -6.06
N PHE A 187 0.51 -15.67 -4.88
CA PHE A 187 1.57 -16.63 -4.53
C PHE A 187 1.68 -16.87 -3.03
N LEU A 188 2.33 -17.97 -2.66
CA LEU A 188 2.67 -18.32 -1.27
C LEU A 188 4.12 -17.97 -0.93
N GLY A 189 4.44 -17.75 0.35
CA GLY A 189 5.74 -17.25 0.79
C GLY A 189 6.00 -15.77 0.50
N ALA A 190 7.17 -15.28 0.91
CA ALA A 190 7.50 -13.85 0.83
C ALA A 190 7.51 -13.32 -0.62
N PRO A 191 7.15 -12.02 -0.81
CA PRO A 191 7.37 -11.31 -2.06
C PRO A 191 8.81 -11.46 -2.56
N SER A 192 8.94 -11.49 -3.89
CA SER A 192 10.23 -11.69 -4.54
C SER A 192 10.21 -11.10 -5.94
N ALA A 193 11.39 -10.77 -6.46
CA ALA A 193 11.60 -10.34 -7.85
C ALA A 193 10.88 -11.23 -8.88
N ALA A 194 10.85 -12.54 -8.64
CA ALA A 194 10.22 -13.51 -9.54
C ALA A 194 8.70 -13.36 -9.55
N ASN A 195 8.07 -13.13 -8.40
CA ASN A 195 6.62 -12.91 -8.31
C ASN A 195 6.23 -11.63 -9.06
N THR A 196 7.05 -10.58 -8.99
CA THR A 196 6.77 -9.35 -9.72
C THR A 196 7.00 -9.46 -11.21
N ALA A 197 8.07 -10.18 -11.62
CA ALA A 197 8.31 -10.47 -13.03
C ALA A 197 7.15 -11.26 -13.66
N LEU A 198 6.53 -12.16 -12.91
CA LEU A 198 5.33 -12.89 -13.34
C LEU A 198 4.11 -11.99 -13.51
N ALA A 199 3.85 -11.12 -12.54
CA ALA A 199 2.79 -10.11 -12.66
C ALA A 199 3.04 -9.19 -13.87
N LEU A 200 4.29 -8.79 -14.10
CA LEU A 200 4.70 -7.93 -15.20
C LEU A 200 4.58 -8.64 -16.55
N ARG A 201 4.94 -9.92 -16.63
CA ARG A 201 4.75 -10.74 -17.83
C ARG A 201 3.27 -10.84 -18.20
N GLN A 202 2.40 -11.08 -17.21
CA GLN A 202 0.94 -11.09 -17.42
C GLN A 202 0.40 -9.70 -17.79
N ALA A 203 0.99 -8.63 -17.27
CA ALA A 203 0.58 -7.27 -17.55
C ALA A 203 0.98 -6.82 -18.96
N ILE A 204 2.18 -7.19 -19.42
CA ILE A 204 2.69 -6.79 -20.73
C ILE A 204 1.99 -7.55 -21.85
N TRP A 205 1.78 -8.85 -21.68
CA TRP A 205 1.24 -9.70 -22.74
C TRP A 205 -0.29 -9.67 -22.82
N HIS A 206 -0.84 -10.01 -23.97
CA HIS A 206 -2.28 -10.17 -24.13
C HIS A 206 -2.80 -11.30 -23.22
N LYS A 207 -3.91 -11.02 -22.54
CA LYS A 207 -4.62 -12.03 -21.74
C LYS A 207 -5.56 -12.84 -22.62
N PRO A 208 -5.85 -14.10 -22.26
CA PRO A 208 -6.83 -14.91 -22.96
C PRO A 208 -8.26 -14.35 -22.81
N GLU A 209 -8.53 -13.58 -21.76
CA GLU A 209 -9.85 -12.98 -21.53
C GLU A 209 -10.06 -11.74 -22.43
N PRO A 210 -11.01 -11.76 -23.38
CA PRO A 210 -11.19 -10.69 -24.36
C PRO A 210 -11.72 -9.39 -23.74
N ASP A 211 -12.37 -9.46 -22.57
CA ASP A 211 -12.84 -8.31 -21.80
C ASP A 211 -11.76 -7.72 -20.88
N TRP A 212 -10.53 -8.23 -20.95
CA TRP A 212 -9.36 -7.66 -20.29
C TRP A 212 -8.23 -7.37 -21.29
N PRO A 213 -8.41 -6.42 -22.23
CA PRO A 213 -7.44 -6.12 -23.29
C PRO A 213 -6.24 -5.27 -22.82
N VAL A 214 -6.18 -4.91 -21.54
CA VAL A 214 -5.13 -4.05 -20.97
C VAL A 214 -3.78 -4.77 -21.07
N CYS A 215 -2.87 -4.23 -21.86
CA CYS A 215 -1.55 -4.83 -22.13
C CYS A 215 -0.51 -3.78 -22.55
N GLY A 216 0.71 -4.22 -22.85
CA GLY A 216 1.78 -3.38 -23.39
C GLY A 216 2.92 -3.11 -22.41
N ILE A 217 3.98 -2.49 -22.91
CA ILE A 217 5.15 -2.12 -22.12
C ILE A 217 5.00 -0.67 -21.66
N PRO A 218 5.07 -0.38 -20.34
CA PRO A 218 4.98 0.99 -19.86
C PRO A 218 6.27 1.77 -20.12
N ASP A 219 6.19 3.11 -20.08
CA ASP A 219 7.42 3.94 -20.08
C ASP A 219 8.12 3.87 -18.72
N VAL A 220 7.33 3.90 -17.63
CA VAL A 220 7.82 3.88 -16.26
C VAL A 220 7.11 2.80 -15.45
N LEU A 221 7.88 1.96 -14.79
CA LEU A 221 7.42 1.08 -13.71
C LEU A 221 7.82 1.71 -12.36
N TYR A 222 6.83 2.14 -11.59
CA TYR A 222 6.98 2.70 -10.27
C TYR A 222 6.74 1.64 -9.20
N THR A 223 7.74 1.37 -8.37
CA THR A 223 7.68 0.30 -7.35
C THR A 223 8.43 0.68 -6.08
N ASP A 224 8.39 -0.15 -5.03
CA ASP A 224 9.11 0.11 -3.78
C ASP A 224 10.60 -0.25 -3.88
N HIS A 225 11.41 0.20 -2.92
CA HIS A 225 12.81 -0.25 -2.71
C HIS A 225 12.91 -1.66 -2.11
N GLY A 226 11.85 -2.48 -2.20
CA GLY A 226 11.96 -3.89 -1.89
C GLY A 226 13.12 -4.49 -2.70
N SER A 227 13.94 -5.33 -2.06
CA SER A 227 15.08 -6.03 -2.67
C SER A 227 14.72 -6.78 -3.97
N ASP A 228 13.43 -6.96 -4.20
CA ASP A 228 12.77 -7.56 -5.35
C ASP A 228 13.09 -6.86 -6.68
N PHE A 229 13.50 -5.59 -6.68
CA PHE A 229 13.78 -4.84 -7.90
C PHE A 229 15.22 -4.31 -8.03
N THR A 230 16.08 -4.58 -7.05
CA THR A 230 17.51 -4.18 -7.07
C THR A 230 18.44 -5.19 -7.74
N SER A 231 17.92 -6.31 -8.27
CA SER A 231 18.77 -7.30 -8.96
C SER A 231 19.22 -6.78 -10.33
N HIS A 232 20.49 -7.01 -10.69
CA HIS A 232 21.08 -6.66 -12.01
C HIS A 232 20.17 -7.06 -13.19
N ARG A 233 19.47 -8.19 -13.09
CA ARG A 233 18.60 -8.75 -14.13
C ARG A 233 17.44 -7.83 -14.52
N ILE A 234 16.80 -7.18 -13.56
CA ILE A 234 15.67 -6.30 -13.86
C ILE A 234 16.15 -5.03 -14.57
N GLY A 235 17.38 -4.57 -14.30
CA GLY A 235 18.02 -3.49 -15.07
C GLY A 235 18.21 -3.87 -16.53
N ASP A 236 18.68 -5.08 -16.82
CA ASP A 236 18.85 -5.60 -18.18
C ASP A 236 17.50 -5.76 -18.88
N THR A 237 16.50 -6.36 -18.21
CA THR A 237 15.13 -6.47 -18.73
C THR A 237 14.55 -5.09 -19.01
N ALA A 238 14.81 -4.12 -18.13
CA ALA A 238 14.33 -2.76 -18.28
C ALA A 238 14.93 -2.07 -19.49
N ALA A 239 16.24 -2.25 -19.71
CA ALA A 239 16.95 -1.75 -20.88
C ALA A 239 16.41 -2.34 -22.19
N VAL A 240 16.25 -3.67 -22.25
CA VAL A 240 15.78 -4.35 -23.48
C VAL A 240 14.32 -4.03 -23.78
N LEU A 241 13.47 -3.98 -22.76
CA LEU A 241 12.06 -3.60 -22.93
C LEU A 241 11.89 -2.08 -23.04
N HIS A 242 12.96 -1.27 -23.02
CA HIS A 242 12.90 0.19 -23.01
C HIS A 242 11.91 0.76 -21.97
N LEU A 243 11.87 0.16 -20.77
CA LEU A 243 11.08 0.66 -19.65
C LEU A 243 12.04 1.23 -18.60
N ARG A 244 11.62 2.30 -17.91
CA ARG A 244 12.37 2.89 -16.82
C ARG A 244 11.79 2.42 -15.49
N ILE A 245 12.65 2.04 -14.55
CA ILE A 245 12.21 1.70 -13.19
C ILE A 245 12.50 2.86 -12.27
N ILE A 246 11.49 3.26 -11.49
CA ILE A 246 11.61 4.30 -10.47
C ILE A 246 11.16 3.72 -9.14
N HIS A 247 12.01 3.83 -8.13
CA HIS A 247 11.69 3.37 -6.80
C HIS A 247 11.21 4.52 -5.90
N SER A 248 10.17 4.29 -5.10
CA SER A 248 9.67 5.28 -4.15
C SER A 248 10.69 5.53 -3.03
N GLN A 249 11.07 6.79 -2.79
CA GLN A 249 11.97 7.12 -1.66
C GLN A 249 11.46 6.54 -0.34
N VAL A 250 12.35 5.94 0.45
CA VAL A 250 12.04 5.41 1.77
C VAL A 250 11.33 6.49 2.60
N ALA A 251 10.19 6.14 3.21
CA ALA A 251 9.34 7.02 4.01
C ALA A 251 8.63 8.18 3.26
N ARG A 252 8.53 8.16 1.92
CA ARG A 252 7.73 9.12 1.13
C ARG A 252 6.74 8.41 0.18
N PRO A 253 5.55 7.99 0.68
CA PRO A 253 4.58 7.20 -0.09
C PRO A 253 3.75 8.00 -1.11
N GLN A 254 4.10 9.27 -1.39
CA GLN A 254 3.27 10.25 -2.12
C GLN A 254 2.86 9.87 -3.57
N GLY A 255 3.34 8.74 -4.11
CA GLY A 255 2.98 8.22 -5.43
C GLY A 255 2.06 6.99 -5.47
N ARG A 256 1.84 6.26 -4.36
CA ARG A 256 1.20 4.92 -4.34
C ARG A 256 -0.26 4.89 -3.91
N GLY A 257 -0.86 6.04 -3.62
CA GLY A 257 -2.24 6.11 -3.12
C GLY A 257 -3.32 5.54 -4.06
N LYS A 258 -3.02 5.25 -5.34
CA LYS A 258 -3.96 4.58 -6.26
C LYS A 258 -3.95 3.06 -6.06
N ILE A 259 -2.77 2.43 -6.03
CA ILE A 259 -2.66 0.99 -5.79
C ILE A 259 -3.06 0.62 -4.35
N GLU A 260 -2.72 1.46 -3.36
CA GLU A 260 -3.16 1.28 -1.97
C GLU A 260 -4.71 1.33 -1.85
N ARG A 261 -5.35 2.27 -2.55
CA ARG A 261 -6.82 2.33 -2.62
C ARG A 261 -7.42 1.10 -3.29
N PHE A 262 -6.75 0.56 -4.31
CA PHE A 262 -7.18 -0.69 -4.96
C PHE A 262 -7.07 -1.88 -4.00
N PHE A 263 -6.01 -2.02 -3.21
CA PHE A 263 -5.93 -3.04 -2.17
C PHE A 263 -7.03 -2.87 -1.11
N GLY A 264 -7.31 -1.64 -0.69
CA GLY A 264 -8.46 -1.35 0.17
C GLY A 264 -9.77 -1.85 -0.45
N THR A 265 -9.94 -1.69 -1.76
CA THR A 265 -11.11 -2.18 -2.50
C THR A 265 -11.20 -3.72 -2.47
N ILE A 266 -10.09 -4.43 -2.67
CA ILE A 266 -10.03 -5.89 -2.55
C ILE A 266 -10.43 -6.33 -1.14
N ASN A 267 -9.90 -5.68 -0.11
CA ASN A 267 -10.17 -6.01 1.29
C ASN A 267 -11.64 -5.75 1.67
N THR A 268 -12.29 -4.75 1.08
CA THR A 268 -13.69 -4.42 1.40
C THR A 268 -14.71 -5.16 0.55
N GLU A 269 -14.39 -5.49 -0.70
CA GLU A 269 -15.37 -6.01 -1.66
C GLU A 269 -15.15 -7.47 -2.04
N LEU A 270 -13.90 -7.93 -2.19
CA LEU A 270 -13.60 -9.30 -2.62
C LEU A 270 -13.43 -10.22 -1.42
N LEU A 271 -12.46 -9.93 -0.56
CA LEU A 271 -12.08 -10.86 0.51
C LEU A 271 -13.25 -11.26 1.43
N PRO A 272 -14.18 -10.37 1.82
CA PRO A 272 -15.32 -10.74 2.65
C PRO A 272 -16.27 -11.76 2.01
N THR A 273 -16.21 -11.94 0.69
CA THR A 273 -17.03 -12.90 -0.05
C THR A 273 -16.37 -14.28 -0.18
N LEU A 274 -15.10 -14.41 0.18
CA LEU A 274 -14.33 -15.65 0.05
C LEU A 274 -14.29 -16.43 1.37
N PRO A 275 -14.37 -17.77 1.32
CA PRO A 275 -14.19 -18.60 2.52
C PRO A 275 -12.74 -18.50 3.02
N GLY A 276 -12.56 -18.48 4.34
CA GLY A 276 -11.25 -18.31 4.97
C GLY A 276 -10.87 -16.86 5.27
N HIS A 277 -11.74 -15.89 5.02
CA HIS A 277 -11.46 -14.46 5.26
C HIS A 277 -11.27 -14.14 6.75
N LEU A 278 -10.19 -13.44 7.07
CA LEU A 278 -9.82 -13.02 8.41
C LEU A 278 -10.42 -11.65 8.71
N ALA A 279 -11.53 -11.62 9.44
CA ALA A 279 -12.14 -10.37 9.87
C ALA A 279 -11.26 -9.65 10.91
N PRO A 280 -10.89 -8.36 10.70
CA PRO A 280 -10.09 -7.61 11.66
C PRO A 280 -10.78 -7.52 13.02
N GLY A 281 -10.07 -7.85 14.09
CA GLY A 281 -10.54 -7.69 15.47
C GLY A 281 -11.60 -8.70 15.93
N SER A 282 -11.84 -9.78 15.18
CA SER A 282 -12.76 -10.83 15.60
C SER A 282 -12.08 -11.76 16.61
N SER A 283 -12.70 -11.95 17.79
CA SER A 283 -12.30 -12.96 18.79
C SER A 283 -12.75 -14.39 18.41
N ALA A 284 -13.29 -14.57 17.20
CA ALA A 284 -13.80 -15.84 16.74
C ALA A 284 -12.66 -16.82 16.39
N PRO A 285 -12.92 -18.15 16.41
CA PRO A 285 -11.96 -19.14 15.95
C PRO A 285 -11.50 -18.83 14.51
N ALA A 286 -10.23 -19.14 14.21
CA ALA A 286 -9.70 -18.96 12.86
C ALA A 286 -10.59 -19.69 11.84
N PRO A 287 -11.00 -19.02 10.75
CA PRO A 287 -11.91 -19.61 9.77
C PRO A 287 -11.24 -20.79 9.08
N THR A 288 -12.01 -21.83 8.79
CA THR A 288 -11.51 -23.00 8.07
C THR A 288 -11.18 -22.62 6.63
N PRO A 289 -9.94 -22.81 6.16
CA PRO A 289 -9.59 -22.58 4.76
C PRO A 289 -10.31 -23.60 3.87
N ALA A 290 -10.88 -23.14 2.76
CA ALA A 290 -11.58 -23.99 1.79
C ALA A 290 -11.06 -23.83 0.36
N LEU A 291 -10.48 -22.68 0.03
CA LEU A 291 -9.86 -22.44 -1.27
C LEU A 291 -8.39 -22.84 -1.26
N ASP A 292 -7.90 -23.28 -2.40
CA ASP A 292 -6.46 -23.38 -2.68
C ASP A 292 -5.99 -22.12 -3.45
N LEU A 293 -4.72 -22.10 -3.84
CA LEU A 293 -4.13 -20.95 -4.53
C LEU A 293 -4.79 -20.68 -5.89
N ALA A 294 -5.20 -21.74 -6.61
CA ALA A 294 -5.87 -21.63 -7.91
C ALA A 294 -7.29 -21.06 -7.79
N GLY A 295 -8.03 -21.46 -6.74
CA GLY A 295 -9.33 -20.90 -6.42
C GLY A 295 -9.26 -19.41 -6.11
N VAL A 296 -8.23 -18.97 -5.38
CA VAL A 296 -7.99 -17.54 -5.12
C VAL A 296 -7.60 -16.79 -6.39
N ASP A 297 -6.74 -17.37 -7.23
CA ASP A 297 -6.37 -16.78 -8.52
C ASP A 297 -7.61 -16.50 -9.40
N SER A 298 -8.49 -17.50 -9.54
CA SER A 298 -9.74 -17.37 -10.29
C SER A 298 -10.69 -16.30 -9.72
N ALA A 299 -10.79 -16.22 -8.39
CA ALA A 299 -11.59 -15.21 -7.73
C ALA A 299 -11.04 -13.78 -7.98
N ILE A 300 -9.72 -13.60 -7.91
CA ILE A 300 -9.04 -12.33 -8.17
C ILE A 300 -9.18 -11.94 -9.64
N ASN A 301 -8.97 -12.87 -10.58
CA ASN A 301 -9.18 -12.65 -12.02
C ASN A 301 -10.58 -12.10 -12.31
N THR A 302 -11.60 -12.80 -11.81
CA THR A 302 -13.01 -12.43 -11.97
C THR A 302 -13.31 -11.07 -11.35
N PHE A 303 -12.73 -10.77 -10.19
CA PHE A 303 -12.87 -9.47 -9.54
C PHE A 303 -12.23 -8.35 -10.35
N ILE A 304 -11.00 -8.54 -10.85
CA ILE A 304 -10.27 -7.54 -11.64
C ILE A 304 -11.02 -7.21 -12.92
N ARG A 305 -11.55 -8.20 -13.64
CA ARG A 305 -12.36 -7.97 -14.85
C ARG A 305 -13.57 -7.10 -14.56
N ARG A 306 -14.31 -7.41 -13.48
CA ARG A 306 -15.44 -6.58 -13.02
C ARG A 306 -15.01 -5.17 -12.58
N TYR A 307 -13.88 -5.05 -11.87
CA TYR A 307 -13.33 -3.77 -11.45
C TYR A 307 -12.92 -2.91 -12.64
N ASN A 308 -12.28 -3.49 -13.66
CA ASN A 308 -11.85 -2.76 -14.84
C ASN A 308 -13.05 -2.31 -15.70
N ALA A 309 -14.15 -3.06 -15.71
CA ALA A 309 -15.35 -2.73 -16.48
C ALA A 309 -16.32 -1.77 -15.76
N ARG A 310 -16.25 -1.62 -14.43
CA ARG A 310 -17.20 -0.78 -13.67
C ARG A 310 -16.86 0.70 -13.73
N ILE A 311 -17.88 1.56 -13.67
CA ILE A 311 -17.70 3.01 -13.62
C ILE A 311 -16.94 3.40 -12.34
N HIS A 312 -15.79 4.05 -12.50
CA HIS A 312 -14.99 4.53 -11.39
C HIS A 312 -15.39 5.96 -10.99
N ARG A 313 -15.72 6.19 -9.71
CA ARG A 313 -16.23 7.48 -9.18
C ARG A 313 -15.40 8.70 -9.57
N GLU A 314 -14.06 8.59 -9.48
CA GLU A 314 -13.16 9.71 -9.83
C GLU A 314 -12.95 9.89 -11.34
N LEU A 315 -13.03 8.83 -12.15
CA LEU A 315 -12.81 8.91 -13.59
C LEU A 315 -14.10 9.26 -14.35
N ARG A 316 -15.27 9.00 -13.74
CA ARG A 316 -16.61 9.08 -14.36
C ARG A 316 -16.82 8.15 -15.57
N LYS A 317 -15.87 7.25 -15.81
CA LYS A 317 -15.90 6.14 -16.76
C LYS A 317 -15.22 4.93 -16.14
N SER A 318 -15.31 3.78 -16.79
CA SER A 318 -14.60 2.59 -16.32
C SER A 318 -13.08 2.72 -16.50
N PRO A 319 -12.27 2.04 -15.66
CA PRO A 319 -10.84 1.97 -15.89
C PRO A 319 -10.48 1.44 -17.28
N LEU A 320 -11.26 0.50 -17.80
CA LEU A 320 -11.08 -0.04 -19.14
C LEU A 320 -11.32 1.02 -20.22
N GLU A 321 -12.44 1.74 -20.20
CA GLU A 321 -12.70 2.84 -21.14
C GLU A 321 -11.66 3.95 -21.03
N ALA A 322 -11.18 4.24 -19.81
CA ALA A 322 -10.10 5.19 -19.62
C ALA A 322 -8.79 4.71 -20.23
N TRP A 323 -8.49 3.41 -20.19
CA TRP A 323 -7.28 2.83 -20.79
C TRP A 323 -7.35 2.78 -22.32
N ILE A 324 -8.51 2.42 -22.88
CA ILE A 324 -8.74 2.41 -24.33
C ILE A 324 -8.64 3.84 -24.88
N ALA A 325 -9.12 4.83 -24.12
CA ALA A 325 -9.14 6.25 -24.50
C ALA A 325 -9.76 6.44 -25.89
N ASP A 326 -9.10 7.18 -26.79
CA ASP A 326 -9.57 7.43 -28.16
C ASP A 326 -9.05 6.37 -29.17
N GLY A 327 -8.54 5.24 -28.68
CA GLY A 327 -7.90 4.21 -29.49
C GLY A 327 -6.42 4.50 -29.70
N TRP A 328 -5.57 3.67 -29.08
CA TRP A 328 -4.12 3.76 -29.21
C TRP A 328 -3.53 2.35 -29.27
N LEU A 329 -2.31 2.23 -29.78
CA LEU A 329 -1.62 0.95 -29.90
C LEU A 329 -0.55 0.82 -28.81
N PRO A 330 -0.68 -0.15 -27.88
CA PRO A 330 0.35 -0.42 -26.89
C PRO A 330 1.63 -0.91 -27.55
N ARG A 331 2.76 -0.49 -26.97
CA ARG A 331 4.07 -1.03 -27.34
C ARG A 331 4.16 -2.46 -26.83
N MET A 332 4.40 -3.43 -27.72
CA MET A 332 4.46 -4.85 -27.37
C MET A 332 5.87 -5.40 -27.57
N PRO A 333 6.27 -6.46 -26.86
CA PRO A 333 7.46 -7.22 -27.21
C PRO A 333 7.23 -8.01 -28.51
N ASP A 334 8.30 -8.38 -29.21
CA ASP A 334 8.23 -9.03 -30.53
C ASP A 334 7.62 -10.44 -30.43
N SER A 335 7.88 -11.14 -29.33
CA SER A 335 7.32 -12.46 -29.07
C SER A 335 7.20 -12.76 -27.57
N LEU A 336 6.33 -13.72 -27.24
CA LEU A 336 6.20 -14.24 -25.88
C LEU A 336 7.51 -14.90 -25.41
N GLU A 337 8.20 -15.59 -26.32
CA GLU A 337 9.47 -16.25 -26.00
C GLU A 337 10.55 -15.25 -25.58
N GLN A 338 10.63 -14.12 -26.27
CA GLN A 338 11.55 -13.03 -25.95
C GLN A 338 11.21 -12.43 -24.57
N LEU A 339 9.92 -12.15 -24.33
CA LEU A 339 9.44 -11.63 -23.04
C LEU A 339 9.78 -12.58 -21.88
N ASP A 340 9.60 -13.89 -22.10
CA ASP A 340 9.87 -14.94 -21.11
C ASP A 340 11.37 -15.08 -20.83
N GLY A 341 12.17 -15.00 -21.90
CA GLY A 341 13.61 -14.94 -21.85
C GLY A 341 14.11 -13.83 -20.91
N PHE A 342 13.47 -12.66 -20.95
CA PHE A 342 13.87 -11.52 -20.12
C PHE A 342 13.31 -11.53 -18.71
N LEU A 343 12.04 -11.94 -18.52
CA LEU A 343 11.37 -11.81 -17.22
C LEU A 343 11.49 -13.05 -16.34
N LEU A 344 11.35 -14.24 -16.92
CA LEU A 344 11.09 -15.45 -16.14
C LEU A 344 12.31 -16.33 -15.98
N THR A 345 13.38 -16.06 -16.72
CA THR A 345 14.46 -17.01 -16.84
C THR A 345 15.50 -16.81 -15.74
N VAL A 346 15.60 -17.75 -14.79
CA VAL A 346 16.58 -17.69 -13.70
C VAL A 346 17.87 -18.37 -14.13
N PRO A 347 19.01 -17.64 -14.21
CA PRO A 347 20.29 -18.25 -14.53
C PRO A 347 20.83 -19.00 -13.31
N THR A 348 21.27 -20.24 -13.51
CA THR A 348 21.99 -21.02 -12.51
C THR A 348 23.08 -21.84 -13.18
N THR A 349 24.25 -21.89 -12.57
CA THR A 349 25.39 -22.61 -13.15
C THR A 349 25.31 -24.08 -12.80
N ARG A 350 25.37 -24.97 -13.79
CA ARG A 350 25.41 -26.43 -13.57
C ARG A 350 26.51 -27.08 -14.40
N VAL A 351 26.93 -28.26 -13.98
CA VAL A 351 27.88 -29.09 -14.73
C VAL A 351 27.09 -30.15 -15.49
N VAL A 352 27.40 -30.33 -16.77
CA VAL A 352 26.81 -31.40 -17.57
C VAL A 352 27.45 -32.72 -17.13
N GLN A 353 26.64 -33.65 -16.63
CA GLN A 353 27.07 -35.00 -16.26
C GLN A 353 26.80 -35.98 -17.41
N ARG A 354 27.31 -37.22 -17.28
CA ARG A 354 27.17 -38.25 -18.32
C ARG A 354 25.71 -38.60 -18.63
N ASP A 355 24.85 -38.50 -17.64
CA ASP A 355 23.41 -38.79 -17.74
C ASP A 355 22.55 -37.51 -17.82
N GLY A 356 23.18 -36.35 -18.06
CA GLY A 356 22.50 -35.07 -18.28
C GLY A 356 22.81 -34.02 -17.22
N ILE A 357 21.92 -33.06 -17.06
CA ILE A 357 22.04 -31.99 -16.06
C ILE A 357 21.13 -32.31 -14.88
N HIS A 358 21.67 -32.19 -13.66
CA HIS A 358 20.91 -32.34 -12.43
C HIS A 358 20.53 -30.97 -11.85
N PHE A 359 19.24 -30.71 -11.71
CA PHE A 359 18.74 -29.45 -11.15
C PHE A 359 17.44 -29.67 -10.36
N GLU A 360 17.41 -29.18 -9.10
CA GLU A 360 16.27 -29.30 -8.18
C GLU A 360 15.75 -30.72 -7.91
N GLY A 361 16.61 -31.73 -8.11
CA GLY A 361 16.24 -33.14 -7.95
C GLY A 361 15.64 -33.76 -9.22
N LEU A 362 15.50 -32.99 -10.30
CA LEU A 362 15.16 -33.46 -11.62
C LEU A 362 16.41 -33.65 -12.48
N ARG A 363 16.30 -34.55 -13.46
CA ARG A 363 17.36 -34.85 -14.44
C ARG A 363 16.90 -34.48 -15.83
N TYR A 364 17.67 -33.62 -16.47
CA TYR A 364 17.38 -33.05 -17.78
C TYR A 364 18.34 -33.58 -18.83
N THR A 365 17.82 -33.99 -19.98
CA THR A 365 18.63 -34.52 -21.07
C THR A 365 18.30 -33.84 -22.39
N ALA A 366 19.32 -33.74 -23.24
CA ALA A 366 19.23 -33.38 -24.65
C ALA A 366 20.44 -34.00 -25.35
N THR A 367 20.26 -34.50 -26.56
CA THR A 367 21.34 -35.16 -27.34
C THR A 367 22.51 -34.21 -27.61
N THR A 368 22.22 -32.92 -27.77
CA THR A 368 23.17 -31.82 -27.96
C THR A 368 24.09 -31.58 -26.75
N LEU A 369 23.80 -32.14 -25.58
CA LEU A 369 24.66 -32.01 -24.39
C LEU A 369 25.87 -32.95 -24.40
N ALA A 370 25.87 -33.99 -25.23
CA ALA A 370 26.92 -35.02 -25.24
C ALA A 370 28.35 -34.46 -25.41
N PRO A 371 28.62 -33.46 -26.29
CA PRO A 371 29.97 -32.87 -26.43
C PRO A 371 30.41 -32.04 -25.22
N PHE A 372 29.49 -31.67 -24.34
CA PHE A 372 29.71 -30.74 -23.23
C PHE A 372 29.79 -31.43 -21.88
N VAL A 373 29.82 -32.77 -21.83
CA VAL A 373 29.98 -33.53 -20.58
C VAL A 373 31.25 -33.11 -19.84
N GLY A 374 31.11 -32.78 -18.56
CA GLY A 374 32.18 -32.23 -17.71
C GLY A 374 32.34 -30.71 -17.78
N SER A 375 31.68 -30.04 -18.74
CA SER A 375 31.73 -28.59 -18.87
C SER A 375 30.70 -27.91 -17.98
N THR A 376 31.04 -26.71 -17.53
CA THR A 376 30.15 -25.81 -16.81
C THR A 376 29.27 -25.06 -17.81
N VAL A 377 27.96 -25.12 -17.62
CA VAL A 377 26.94 -24.46 -18.44
C VAL A 377 26.05 -23.57 -17.57
N SER A 378 25.52 -22.51 -18.17
CA SER A 378 24.49 -21.68 -17.57
C SER A 378 23.13 -22.24 -17.94
N VAL A 379 22.32 -22.53 -16.93
CA VAL A 379 20.98 -23.08 -17.09
C VAL A 379 19.98 -21.99 -16.76
N ARG A 380 18.95 -21.90 -17.58
CA ARG A 380 17.98 -20.82 -17.61
C ARG A 380 16.60 -21.47 -17.62
N TYR A 381 15.76 -21.21 -16.62
CA TYR A 381 14.48 -21.91 -16.44
C TYR A 381 13.35 -20.98 -15.98
N ASP A 382 12.10 -21.33 -16.28
CA ASP A 382 10.91 -20.65 -15.76
C ASP A 382 10.53 -21.26 -14.39
N PRO A 383 10.44 -20.47 -13.31
CA PRO A 383 10.00 -20.97 -12.00
C PRO A 383 8.62 -21.65 -11.98
N ARG A 384 7.75 -21.31 -12.94
CA ARG A 384 6.41 -21.91 -13.07
C ARG A 384 6.45 -23.29 -13.74
N ASP A 385 7.45 -23.51 -14.57
CA ASP A 385 7.63 -24.76 -15.29
C ASP A 385 9.12 -25.14 -15.29
N VAL A 386 9.49 -25.99 -14.36
CA VAL A 386 10.83 -26.55 -14.28
C VAL A 386 10.94 -27.88 -15.01
N THR A 387 10.01 -28.23 -15.90
CA THR A 387 10.13 -29.48 -16.69
C THR A 387 11.07 -29.33 -17.87
N GLU A 388 11.28 -28.10 -18.34
CA GLU A 388 12.28 -27.75 -19.33
C GLU A 388 13.28 -26.73 -18.80
N ILE A 389 14.51 -26.84 -19.28
CA ILE A 389 15.57 -25.86 -19.02
C ILE A 389 16.27 -25.48 -20.32
N ARG A 390 16.60 -24.20 -20.46
CA ARG A 390 17.43 -23.68 -21.54
C ARG A 390 18.88 -23.68 -21.10
N VAL A 391 19.75 -24.29 -21.90
CA VAL A 391 21.17 -24.46 -21.59
C VAL A 391 21.99 -23.51 -22.46
N PHE A 392 22.93 -22.80 -21.83
CA PHE A 392 23.82 -21.83 -22.45
C PHE A 392 25.27 -22.20 -22.11
N HIS A 393 26.18 -22.03 -23.07
CA HIS A 393 27.60 -22.19 -22.85
C HIS A 393 28.32 -20.94 -23.36
N ARG A 394 29.07 -20.25 -22.47
CA ARG A 394 29.70 -18.94 -22.76
C ARG A 394 28.69 -17.93 -23.34
N ASP A 395 27.53 -17.83 -22.69
CA ASP A 395 26.40 -16.97 -23.06
C ASP A 395 25.73 -17.22 -24.43
N ALA A 396 26.18 -18.23 -25.18
CA ALA A 396 25.49 -18.72 -26.38
C ALA A 396 24.46 -19.79 -26.02
N PHE A 397 23.26 -19.70 -26.60
CA PHE A 397 22.23 -20.74 -26.44
C PHE A 397 22.70 -22.04 -27.10
N LEU A 398 22.55 -23.15 -26.38
CA LEU A 398 23.01 -24.47 -26.79
C LEU A 398 21.83 -25.37 -27.13
N CYS A 399 20.89 -25.55 -26.19
CA CYS A 399 19.68 -26.35 -26.41
C CYS A 399 18.65 -26.17 -25.30
N THR A 400 17.44 -26.67 -25.53
CA THR A 400 16.45 -26.95 -24.49
C THR A 400 16.59 -28.40 -24.03
N ALA A 401 16.77 -28.62 -22.72
CA ALA A 401 16.85 -29.94 -22.12
C ALA A 401 15.59 -30.21 -21.29
N ILE A 402 15.04 -31.43 -21.41
CA ILE A 402 13.74 -31.80 -20.85
C ILE A 402 13.94 -32.79 -19.71
N SER A 403 13.15 -32.65 -18.65
CA SER A 403 13.13 -33.57 -17.52
C SER A 403 12.70 -34.96 -17.95
N THR A 404 13.55 -35.95 -17.72
CA THR A 404 13.29 -37.35 -18.10
C THR A 404 12.12 -37.99 -17.34
N ALA A 405 11.72 -37.45 -16.18
CA ALA A 405 10.70 -38.02 -15.31
C ALA A 405 9.29 -37.44 -15.55
N HIS A 406 9.16 -36.27 -16.17
CA HIS A 406 7.91 -35.52 -16.29
C HIS A 406 7.76 -34.89 -17.69
N GLN A 407 7.69 -35.72 -18.73
CA GLN A 407 7.62 -35.25 -20.12
C GLN A 407 6.25 -34.68 -20.53
N THR A 408 5.19 -34.91 -19.74
CA THR A 408 3.79 -34.56 -20.07
C THR A 408 3.08 -33.70 -19.01
N GLU A 409 3.79 -33.22 -17.99
CA GLU A 409 3.21 -32.47 -16.87
C GLU A 409 3.97 -31.17 -16.66
N THR A 410 3.28 -30.07 -16.36
CA THR A 410 3.92 -28.82 -15.92
C THR A 410 4.04 -28.82 -14.40
N ILE A 411 5.24 -28.64 -13.88
CA ILE A 411 5.52 -28.63 -12.43
C ILE A 411 6.26 -27.35 -12.05
N SER A 412 5.75 -26.66 -11.03
CA SER A 412 6.41 -25.46 -10.50
C SER A 412 7.52 -25.79 -9.50
N LEU A 413 8.52 -24.91 -9.39
CA LEU A 413 9.64 -25.06 -8.44
C LEU A 413 9.16 -25.25 -6.99
N LYS A 414 8.10 -24.53 -6.57
CA LYS A 414 7.56 -24.61 -5.22
C LYS A 414 6.93 -25.97 -4.91
N GLN A 415 6.25 -26.59 -5.87
CA GLN A 415 5.69 -27.93 -5.69
C GLN A 415 6.80 -28.96 -5.46
N ILE A 416 7.90 -28.87 -6.21
CA ILE A 416 9.07 -29.74 -6.00
C ILE A 416 9.69 -29.53 -4.62
N GLN A 417 9.91 -28.28 -4.23
CA GLN A 417 10.46 -27.96 -2.91
C GLN A 417 9.56 -28.47 -1.77
N ALA A 418 8.24 -28.31 -1.91
CA ALA A 418 7.25 -28.82 -0.95
C ALA A 418 7.29 -30.36 -0.85
N ALA A 419 7.29 -31.07 -1.98
CA ALA A 419 7.39 -32.52 -2.03
C ALA A 419 8.69 -33.03 -1.39
N ARG A 420 9.83 -32.41 -1.70
CA ARG A 420 11.14 -32.75 -1.10
C ARG A 420 11.16 -32.51 0.41
N ASN A 421 10.57 -31.41 0.87
CA ASN A 421 10.47 -31.12 2.29
C ASN A 421 9.55 -32.11 3.01
N ALA A 422 8.44 -32.52 2.38
CA ALA A 422 7.57 -33.57 2.90
C ALA A 422 8.31 -34.91 3.04
N GLN A 423 9.04 -35.33 2.02
CA GLN A 423 9.84 -36.56 2.05
C GLN A 423 10.95 -36.50 3.12
N ARG A 424 11.64 -35.35 3.24
CA ARG A 424 12.67 -35.15 4.27
C ARG A 424 12.08 -35.22 5.68
N ARG A 425 10.89 -34.68 5.88
CA ARG A 425 10.14 -34.78 7.16
C ARG A 425 9.78 -36.23 7.45
N ALA A 426 9.27 -36.97 6.47
CA ALA A 426 8.93 -38.39 6.62
C ALA A 426 10.17 -39.24 6.97
N LEU A 427 11.29 -39.05 6.27
CA LEU A 427 12.55 -39.74 6.55
C LEU A 427 13.09 -39.40 7.94
N ARG A 428 13.01 -38.13 8.37
CA ARG A 428 13.37 -37.74 9.74
C ARG A 428 12.48 -38.42 10.78
N GLY A 429 11.18 -38.58 10.49
CA GLY A 429 10.24 -39.35 11.32
C GLY A 429 10.69 -40.80 11.45
N GLN A 430 10.94 -41.48 10.33
CA GLN A 430 11.42 -42.88 10.31
C GLN A 430 12.77 -43.04 11.02
N ILE A 431 13.70 -42.11 10.85
CA ILE A 431 14.99 -42.10 11.56
C ILE A 431 14.74 -41.97 13.08
N ARG A 432 13.85 -41.06 13.50
CA ARG A 432 13.51 -40.85 14.91
C ARG A 432 12.88 -42.09 15.53
N GLU A 433 11.95 -42.74 14.81
CA GLU A 433 11.34 -44.01 15.22
C GLU A 433 12.40 -45.11 15.37
N ARG A 434 13.31 -45.25 14.39
CA ARG A 434 14.38 -46.25 14.45
C ARG A 434 15.41 -45.96 15.55
N ILE A 435 15.73 -44.69 15.81
CA ILE A 435 16.60 -44.30 16.94
C ILE A 435 15.91 -44.54 18.28
N ALA A 436 14.59 -44.34 18.37
CA ALA A 436 13.81 -44.61 19.57
C ALA A 436 13.81 -46.11 19.94
N ILE A 437 13.97 -47.01 18.97
CA ILE A 437 14.14 -48.45 19.22
C ILE A 437 15.53 -48.78 19.81
N VAL A 438 16.57 -48.04 19.43
CA VAL A 438 17.97 -48.26 19.88
C VAL A 438 18.26 -47.60 21.23
N ARG A 439 17.52 -46.56 21.60
CA ARG A 439 17.56 -45.96 22.94
C ARG A 439 16.34 -46.41 23.74
N PRO A 440 16.40 -47.51 24.51
CA PRO A 440 15.38 -47.75 25.51
C PRO A 440 15.41 -46.57 26.50
N THR A 441 14.22 -46.04 26.79
CA THR A 441 13.98 -45.10 27.89
C THR A 441 14.67 -45.67 29.14
N PRO A 442 15.52 -44.91 29.86
CA PRO A 442 15.87 -45.31 31.22
C PRO A 442 14.59 -45.25 32.04
N ASP A 443 14.19 -46.37 32.62
CA ASP A 443 13.10 -46.39 33.60
C ASP A 443 13.46 -45.50 34.80
N ASP A 444 12.54 -44.59 35.09
CA ASP A 444 12.17 -44.04 36.39
C ASP A 444 13.30 -43.78 37.42
N HIS A 445 13.93 -42.61 37.32
CA HIS A 445 14.43 -41.90 38.49
C HIS A 445 13.80 -40.51 38.53
N THR A 446 12.94 -40.33 39.54
CA THR A 446 12.44 -39.05 40.07
C THR A 446 13.49 -37.95 39.92
N PRO A 447 13.16 -36.78 39.33
CA PRO A 447 14.11 -35.68 39.26
C PRO A 447 14.44 -35.21 40.68
N PRO A 448 15.72 -35.06 41.08
CA PRO A 448 16.04 -34.28 42.26
C PRO A 448 15.65 -32.81 42.00
N ALA A 449 15.12 -32.15 43.02
CA ALA A 449 14.63 -30.78 42.99
C ALA A 449 15.61 -29.80 42.31
N PRO A 450 15.12 -28.75 41.63
CA PRO A 450 15.97 -27.87 40.83
C PRO A 450 16.94 -27.09 41.73
N ALA A 451 18.24 -27.20 41.44
CA ALA A 451 19.24 -26.30 41.97
C ALA A 451 19.07 -24.89 41.37
N PRO A 452 19.28 -23.81 42.13
CA PRO A 452 19.11 -22.46 41.65
C PRO A 452 20.11 -22.15 40.52
N ALA A 453 19.62 -21.45 39.49
CA ALA A 453 20.39 -21.11 38.30
C ALA A 453 21.60 -20.21 38.64
N PRO A 454 22.80 -20.48 38.12
CA PRO A 454 23.88 -19.51 38.14
C PRO A 454 23.60 -18.39 37.12
N ASP A 455 23.75 -17.15 37.59
CA ASP A 455 23.68 -15.92 36.79
C ASP A 455 24.62 -16.02 35.59
N GLN A 456 24.07 -15.99 34.37
CA GLN A 456 24.89 -15.89 33.16
C GLN A 456 25.06 -14.41 32.78
N PRO A 457 26.30 -13.93 32.60
CA PRO A 457 26.56 -12.55 32.26
C PRO A 457 26.09 -12.25 30.83
N ARG A 458 25.37 -11.14 30.68
CA ARG A 458 24.99 -10.56 29.39
C ARG A 458 26.24 -10.34 28.53
N LEU A 459 26.31 -11.01 27.38
CA LEU A 459 27.28 -10.71 26.33
C LEU A 459 27.02 -9.31 25.77
N MET A 460 27.97 -8.41 26.00
CA MET A 460 28.07 -7.10 25.36
C MET A 460 28.35 -7.26 23.86
N THR A 461 27.56 -6.57 23.03
CA THR A 461 27.93 -6.20 21.66
C THR A 461 28.66 -4.85 21.70
N TYR A 462 29.83 -4.77 21.04
CA TYR A 462 30.72 -3.59 21.02
C TYR A 462 30.21 -2.44 20.12
N GLU A 463 30.26 -1.24 20.72
CA GLU A 463 30.56 0.13 20.24
C GLU A 463 30.10 0.65 18.86
N GLU A 464 29.39 1.79 18.90
CA GLU A 464 29.52 2.89 17.94
C GLU A 464 30.21 4.09 18.60
N ASP A 465 30.83 4.89 17.73
CA ASP A 465 32.05 5.66 17.85
C ASP A 465 31.92 7.11 18.36
N ARG A 466 33.07 7.63 18.81
CA ARG A 466 33.54 9.04 18.85
C ARG A 466 32.94 10.05 19.84
N SER A 467 33.86 10.58 20.64
CA SER A 467 34.16 12.03 20.60
C SER A 467 35.04 12.35 19.40
#